data_AF-A0A947C9Q3-F1
#
_entry.id   AF-A0A947C9Q3-F1
#
_cell.length_a   1.000
_cell.length_b   1.000
_cell.length_c   1.000
_cell.angle_alpha   90.00
_cell.angle_beta   90.00
_cell.angle_gamma   90.00
#
_symmetry.space_group_name_H-M   'P 1'
#
loop_
_entity.id
_entity.type
_entity.pdbx_description
1 polymer ?
#
loop_
_entity_poly.entity_id
_entity_poly.type
_entity_poly.pdbx_seq_one_letter_code
_entity_poly.pdbx_strand_id
1 'polypeptide(L)' 'IDAVGDFEGPVLVLHGRDDRLIPAEHGQALAERARDGELVWLDCGHNDCPRPWKEMLAFVQRHEILEGPPGASP' A
#
# COMPACT_ATOMS: atom_id res chain seq x y z
N ILE A 1 -8.25 -7.45 11.77
CA ILE A 1 -8.22 -6.30 10.83
C ILE A 1 -8.67 -4.98 11.48
N ASP A 2 -9.10 -4.99 12.74
CA ASP A 2 -9.55 -3.78 13.45
C ASP A 2 -8.50 -2.70 13.58
N ALA A 3 -7.24 -3.08 13.83
CA ALA A 3 -6.11 -2.15 13.87
C ALA A 3 -5.99 -1.29 12.58
N VAL A 4 -6.31 -1.85 11.41
CA VAL A 4 -6.29 -1.11 10.14
C VAL A 4 -7.46 -0.14 10.05
N GLY A 5 -8.60 -0.51 10.62
CA GLY A 5 -9.77 0.35 10.68
C GLY A 5 -9.71 1.48 11.71
N ASP A 6 -8.94 1.26 12.76
CA ASP A 6 -8.71 2.22 13.82
C ASP A 6 -7.59 3.22 13.45
N PHE A 7 -6.75 2.88 12.48
CA PHE A 7 -5.75 3.79 11.93
C PHE A 7 -6.41 4.95 11.17
N GLU A 8 -5.98 6.17 11.49
CA GLU A 8 -6.60 7.38 10.95
C GLU A 8 -5.94 7.87 9.65
N GLY A 9 -4.74 7.38 9.35
CA GLY A 9 -4.01 7.75 8.14
C GLY A 9 -4.44 6.94 6.92
N PRO A 10 -3.98 7.35 5.73
CA PRO A 10 -4.21 6.61 4.49
C PRO A 10 -3.44 5.29 4.49
N VAL A 11 -4.00 4.26 3.86
CA VAL A 11 -3.43 2.92 3.78
C VAL A 11 -3.32 2.49 2.32
N LEU A 12 -2.09 2.22 1.86
CA LEU A 12 -1.84 1.56 0.59
C LEU A 12 -1.60 0.07 0.83
N VAL A 13 -2.41 -0.77 0.18
CA VAL A 13 -2.22 -2.22 0.13
C VAL A 13 -1.68 -2.59 -1.25
N LEU A 14 -0.50 -3.20 -1.28
CA LEU A 14 0.14 -3.74 -2.47
C LEU A 14 0.09 -5.26 -2.36
N HIS A 15 -0.58 -5.96 -3.27
CA HIS A 15 -0.75 -7.41 -3.12
C HIS A 15 -0.66 -8.16 -4.46
N GLY A 16 -0.01 -9.33 -4.45
CA GLY A 16 0.07 -10.21 -5.61
C GLY A 16 -1.27 -10.90 -5.88
N ARG A 17 -1.81 -10.74 -7.09
CA ARG A 17 -3.10 -11.35 -7.47
C ARG A 17 -3.06 -12.89 -7.43
N ASP A 18 -1.89 -13.48 -7.68
CA ASP A 18 -1.69 -14.93 -7.74
C ASP A 18 -0.96 -15.46 -6.50
N ASP A 19 -0.97 -14.71 -5.39
CA ASP A 19 -0.37 -15.15 -4.13
C ASP A 19 -1.15 -16.36 -3.56
N ARG A 20 -0.46 -17.51 -3.54
CA ARG A 20 -1.00 -18.78 -3.03
C ARG A 20 -0.69 -19.01 -1.55
N LEU A 21 0.16 -18.19 -0.95
CA LEU A 21 0.52 -18.28 0.46
C LEU A 21 -0.39 -17.37 1.29
N ILE A 22 -0.57 -16.12 0.85
CA ILE A 22 -1.48 -15.14 1.44
C ILE A 22 -2.57 -14.82 0.41
N PRO A 23 -3.80 -15.34 0.59
CA PRO A 23 -4.87 -15.16 -0.38
C PRO A 23 -5.15 -13.70 -0.71
N ALA A 24 -5.49 -13.41 -1.97
CA ALA A 24 -5.79 -12.06 -2.46
C ALA A 24 -6.88 -11.37 -1.64
N GLU A 25 -7.86 -12.13 -1.15
CA GLU A 25 -8.98 -11.65 -0.34
C GLU A 25 -8.51 -10.96 0.94
N HIS A 26 -7.34 -11.33 1.49
CA HIS A 26 -6.78 -10.63 2.65
C HIS A 26 -6.38 -9.20 2.29
N GLY A 27 -5.71 -8.99 1.15
CA GLY A 27 -5.35 -7.66 0.67
C GLY A 27 -6.59 -6.79 0.43
N GLN A 28 -7.63 -7.37 -0.19
CA GLN A 28 -8.91 -6.71 -0.37
C GLN A 28 -9.57 -6.33 0.96
N ALA A 29 -9.64 -7.25 1.92
CA ALA A 29 -10.26 -7.00 3.22
C ALA A 29 -9.54 -5.90 4.02
N LEU A 30 -8.21 -5.78 3.90
CA LEU A 30 -7.46 -4.70 4.54
C LEU A 30 -7.77 -3.34 3.91
N ALA A 31 -7.80 -3.26 2.59
CA ALA A 31 -8.12 -2.02 1.87
C ALA A 31 -9.56 -1.56 2.14
N GLU A 32 -10.52 -2.49 2.15
CA GLU A 32 -11.92 -2.19 2.47
C GLU A 32 -12.13 -1.78 3.93
N ARG A 33 -11.30 -2.27 4.87
CA ARG A 33 -11.43 -1.94 6.29
C ARG A 33 -10.81 -0.59 6.66
N ALA A 34 -9.79 -0.15 5.93
CA ALA A 34 -9.14 1.14 6.13
C ALA A 34 -10.14 2.29 5.87
N ARG A 35 -10.00 3.39 6.62
CA ARG A 35 -10.86 4.58 6.42
C ARG A 35 -10.59 5.27 5.08
N ASP A 36 -9.32 5.28 4.67
CA ASP A 36 -8.84 5.79 3.38
C ASP A 36 -7.88 4.74 2.79
N GLY A 37 -8.46 3.69 2.22
CA GLY A 37 -7.75 2.52 1.72
C GLY A 37 -7.63 2.48 0.20
N GLU A 38 -6.43 2.19 -0.30
CA GLU A 38 -6.14 1.94 -1.71
C GLU A 38 -5.57 0.53 -1.88
N LEU A 39 -6.02 -0.18 -2.91
CA LEU A 39 -5.51 -1.50 -3.27
C LEU A 39 -4.92 -1.49 -4.68
N VAL A 40 -3.66 -1.90 -4.78
CA VAL A 40 -2.98 -2.14 -6.04
C VAL A 40 -2.70 -3.63 -6.17
N TRP A 41 -3.33 -4.22 -7.17
CA TRP A 41 -3.03 -5.59 -7.59
C TRP A 41 -1.76 -5.63 -8.42
N LEU A 42 -0.86 -6.53 -8.05
CA LEU A 42 0.34 -6.84 -8.80
C LEU A 42 0.16 -8.20 -9.48
N ASP A 43 0.48 -8.31 -10.78
CA ASP A 43 0.38 -9.56 -11.52
C ASP A 43 1.57 -10.48 -11.18
N CYS A 44 1.56 -11.03 -9.95
CA CYS A 44 2.61 -11.85 -9.33
C CYS A 44 2.06 -12.73 -8.20
N GLY A 45 2.90 -13.68 -7.74
CA GLY A 45 2.70 -14.45 -6.51
C GLY A 45 3.21 -13.74 -5.25
N HIS A 46 3.66 -14.49 -4.24
CA HIS A 46 4.06 -13.90 -2.95
C HIS A 46 5.37 -13.11 -2.98
N ASN A 47 6.39 -13.63 -3.66
CA ASN A 47 7.76 -13.08 -3.62
C ASN A 47 8.28 -12.61 -4.98
N ASP A 48 7.51 -12.84 -6.04
CA ASP A 48 7.92 -12.61 -7.43
C ASP A 48 7.31 -11.31 -7.99
N CYS A 49 7.01 -10.36 -7.12
CA CYS A 49 6.34 -9.13 -7.50
C CYS A 49 7.29 -8.10 -8.11
N PRO A 50 6.84 -7.37 -9.16
CA PRO A 50 7.57 -6.22 -9.64
C PRO A 50 7.71 -5.20 -8.50
N ARG A 51 8.78 -4.41 -8.52
CA ARG A 51 9.01 -3.35 -7.52
C ARG A 51 7.97 -2.24 -7.76
N PRO A 52 6.97 -2.05 -6.88
CA PRO A 52 5.85 -1.13 -7.12
C PRO A 52 6.23 0.31 -6.70
N TRP A 53 7.42 0.74 -7.11
CA TRP A 53 8.01 2.02 -6.68
C TRP A 53 7.20 3.21 -7.17
N LYS A 54 6.66 3.12 -8.38
CA LYS A 54 5.86 4.19 -8.96
C LYS A 54 4.60 4.41 -8.15
N GLU A 55 3.90 3.33 -7.80
CA GLU A 55 2.65 3.33 -7.05
C GLU A 55 2.88 3.81 -5.61
N MET A 56 3.91 3.28 -4.95
CA MET A 56 4.29 3.67 -3.60
C MET A 56 4.70 5.15 -3.52
N LEU A 57 5.55 5.64 -4.44
CA LEU A 57 5.95 7.05 -4.48
C LEU A 57 4.78 7.97 -4.79
N ALA A 58 3.89 7.58 -5.70
CA ALA A 58 2.69 8.35 -6.03
C ALA A 58 1.76 8.46 -4.83
N PHE A 59 1.56 7.38 -4.08
CA PHE A 59 0.76 7.38 -2.85
C PHE A 59 1.38 8.30 -1.79
N VAL A 60 2.67 8.12 -1.50
CA VAL A 60 3.39 8.93 -0.52
C VAL A 60 3.36 10.42 -0.87
N GLN A 61 3.52 10.76 -2.15
CA GLN A 61 3.42 12.14 -2.63
C GLN A 61 2.00 12.69 -2.51
N ARG A 62 0.99 11.92 -2.93
CA ARG A 62 -0.43 12.32 -2.88
C ARG A 62 -0.91 12.61 -1.47
N HIS A 63 -0.43 11.85 -0.50
CA HIS A 63 -0.79 11.99 0.91
C HIS A 63 0.21 12.83 1.71
N GLU A 64 1.16 13.49 1.05
CA GLU A 64 2.14 14.40 1.67
C GLU A 64 2.91 13.74 2.84
N ILE A 65 3.14 12.42 2.76
CA ILE A 65 3.74 11.61 3.85
C ILE A 65 5.24 11.90 4.01
N LEU A 66 5.92 12.33 2.95
CA LEU A 66 7.32 12.75 3.00
C LEU A 66 7.41 14.27 3.02
N GLU A 67 7.98 14.83 4.10
CA GLU A 67 8.47 16.21 4.10
C GLU A 67 9.85 16.28 3.42
N GLY A 68 9.87 16.76 2.17
CA GLY A 68 11.06 17.25 1.44
C GLY A 68 12.17 16.21 1.09
N PRO A 69 13.01 16.49 0.06
CA PRO A 69 14.19 15.68 -0.22
C PRO A 69 15.30 15.90 0.82
N PRO A 70 16.18 14.92 1.11
CA PRO A 70 17.33 15.11 1.98
C PRO A 70 18.32 16.09 1.32
N GLY A 71 18.38 17.32 1.83
CA GLY A 71 19.31 18.34 1.34
C GLY A 71 18.87 19.80 1.44
N ALA A 72 17.64 20.10 1.89
CA ALA A 72 17.20 21.48 2.08
C ALA A 72 17.31 21.91 3.55
N SER A 73 18.46 22.49 3.91
CA SER A 73 18.56 23.54 4.94
C SER A 73 18.91 24.86 4.24
N PRO A 74 18.54 26.02 4.79
CA PRO A 74 18.84 27.33 4.20
C PRO A 74 20.35 27.59 4.07
#